data_AF-A0A258LBY2-F1
#
_entry.id   AF-A0A258LBY2-F1
#
_cell.length_a   1.000
_cell.length_b   1.000
_cell.length_c   1.000
_cell.angle_alpha   90.00
_cell.angle_beta   90.00
_cell.angle_gamma   90.00
#
_symmetry.space_group_name_H-M   'P 1'
#
loop_
_entity.id
_entity.type
_entity.pdbx_description
1 polymer ?
#
loop_
_entity_poly.entity_id
_entity_poly.type
_entity_poly.pdbx_seq_one_letter_code
_entity_poly.pdbx_strand_id
1 'polypeptide(L)'
;HSGVMIVMNADTGKIIASLPIGQGTDAAAFDPAIHKAFSSNADGTLNIITETSATGFTDRSMPTEKAARTIAVNPATGRIYLITATVTSTTPPATPGGRIHYQFAPGSVKLLIFDPIK
;
A
#
# COMPACT_ATOMS: atom_id res chain seq x y z
N HIS A 1 3.43 -5.01 -11.27
CA HIS A 1 3.87 -3.97 -10.32
C HIS A 1 5.32 -4.22 -9.98
N SER A 2 6.16 -3.19 -9.97
CA SER A 2 7.62 -3.30 -9.82
C SER A 2 8.10 -3.56 -8.39
N GLY A 3 7.22 -3.47 -7.38
CA GLY A 3 7.58 -3.66 -5.98
C GLY A 3 8.43 -2.52 -5.41
N VAL A 4 8.32 -1.33 -5.99
CA VAL A 4 9.02 -0.13 -5.51
C VAL A 4 8.07 1.06 -5.40
N MET A 5 8.30 1.91 -4.40
CA MET A 5 7.74 3.26 -4.31
C MET A 5 8.80 4.27 -4.74
N ILE A 6 8.49 5.06 -5.75
CA ILE A 6 9.35 6.14 -6.23
C ILE A 6 9.03 7.41 -5.46
N VAL A 7 10.06 8.06 -4.92
CA VAL A 7 9.97 9.42 -4.41
C VAL A 7 10.63 10.35 -5.42
N MET A 8 9.92 11.42 -5.77
CA MET A 8 10.31 12.32 -6.85
C MET A 8 10.13 13.76 -6.39
N ASN A 9 11.07 14.63 -6.77
CA ASN A 9 10.90 16.07 -6.63
C ASN A 9 9.80 16.53 -7.61
N ALA A 10 8.72 17.11 -7.07
CA ALA A 10 7.54 17.46 -7.85
C ALA A 10 7.79 18.60 -8.87
N ASP A 11 8.71 19.51 -8.58
CA ASP A 11 9.02 20.65 -9.47
C ASP A 11 9.82 20.23 -10.71
N THR A 12 10.73 19.26 -10.54
CA THR A 12 11.70 18.86 -11.57
C THR A 12 11.44 17.50 -12.19
N GLY A 13 10.58 16.68 -11.57
CA GLY A 13 10.39 15.28 -11.95
C GLY A 13 11.59 14.37 -11.65
N LYS A 14 12.60 14.87 -10.92
CA LYS A 14 13.79 14.08 -10.58
C LYS A 14 13.45 13.04 -9.52
N ILE A 15 13.72 11.77 -9.81
CA ILE A 15 13.66 10.69 -8.81
C ILE A 15 14.76 10.93 -7.77
N ILE A 16 14.37 10.98 -6.49
CA ILE A 16 15.28 11.19 -5.36
C ILE A 16 15.41 9.96 -4.46
N ALA A 17 14.46 9.02 -4.53
CA ALA A 17 14.58 7.71 -3.89
C ALA A 17 13.74 6.64 -4.60
N SER A 18 14.13 5.39 -4.43
CA SER A 18 13.37 4.19 -4.84
C SER A 18 13.39 3.21 -3.67
N LEU A 19 12.25 3.02 -3.03
CA LEU A 19 12.13 2.24 -1.79
C LEU A 19 11.41 0.93 -2.07
N PRO A 20 11.83 -0.19 -1.46
CA PRO A 20 11.16 -1.46 -1.63
C PRO A 20 9.76 -1.42 -1.00
N ILE A 21 8.78 -1.99 -1.69
CA ILE A 21 7.41 -2.21 -1.19
C ILE A 21 6.93 -3.61 -1.56
N GLY A 22 5.79 -4.01 -0.98
CA GLY A 22 5.12 -5.25 -1.34
C GLY A 22 4.65 -5.31 -2.80
N GLN A 23 4.28 -6.52 -3.21
CA GLN A 23 3.84 -6.83 -4.56
C GLN A 23 2.36 -6.51 -4.76
N GLY A 24 2.02 -6.09 -5.98
CA GLY A 24 0.64 -5.81 -6.34
C GLY A 24 0.08 -4.55 -5.67
N THR A 25 0.92 -3.53 -5.43
CA THR A 25 0.46 -2.19 -5.03
C THR A 25 -0.60 -1.68 -6.00
N ASP A 26 -1.60 -0.98 -5.48
CA ASP A 26 -2.71 -0.41 -6.27
C ASP A 26 -2.97 1.04 -5.87
N ALA A 27 -2.76 1.39 -4.60
CA ALA A 27 -2.93 2.75 -4.10
C ALA A 27 -1.83 3.15 -3.11
N ALA A 28 -1.56 4.45 -3.08
CA ALA A 28 -0.74 5.11 -2.09
C ALA A 28 -1.52 6.26 -1.42
N ALA A 29 -1.20 6.55 -0.17
CA ALA A 29 -1.79 7.65 0.58
C ALA A 29 -0.72 8.39 1.39
N PHE A 30 -0.97 9.64 1.76
CA PHE A 30 -0.06 10.45 2.56
C PHE A 30 -0.81 11.09 3.73
N ASP A 31 -0.24 10.99 4.93
CA ASP A 31 -0.69 11.72 6.11
C ASP A 31 0.21 12.95 6.35
N PRO A 32 -0.29 14.17 6.11
CA PRO A 32 0.49 15.38 6.29
C PRO A 32 0.76 15.71 7.76
N ALA A 33 -0.02 15.18 8.72
CA ALA A 33 0.17 15.49 10.13
C ALA A 33 1.42 14.81 10.71
N ILE A 34 1.78 13.63 10.17
CA ILE A 34 2.91 12.82 10.65
C ILE A 34 3.99 12.61 9.59
N HIS A 35 3.84 13.22 8.42
CA HIS A 35 4.78 13.14 7.29
C HIS A 35 5.10 11.69 6.89
N LYS A 36 4.05 10.86 6.74
CA LYS A 36 4.20 9.46 6.32
C LYS A 36 3.40 9.17 5.06
N ALA A 37 4.04 8.50 4.11
CA ALA A 37 3.38 7.92 2.95
C ALA A 37 3.15 6.42 3.18
N PHE A 38 2.12 5.88 2.52
CA PHE A 38 1.68 4.51 2.68
C PHE A 38 1.49 3.86 1.33
N SER A 39 1.81 2.56 1.21
CA SER A 39 1.48 1.73 0.04
C SER A 39 0.73 0.48 0.50
N SER A 40 -0.49 0.31 0.02
CA SER A 40 -1.28 -0.91 0.25
C SER A 40 -1.05 -1.92 -0.88
N ASN A 41 -0.66 -3.14 -0.53
CA ASN A 41 -0.17 -4.13 -1.49
C ASN A 41 -1.01 -5.41 -1.47
N ALA A 42 -1.22 -6.00 -2.65
CA ALA A 42 -2.05 -7.19 -2.80
C ALA A 42 -1.45 -8.46 -2.18
N ASP A 43 -0.15 -8.47 -1.90
CA ASP A 43 0.54 -9.56 -1.18
C ASP A 43 0.23 -9.60 0.32
N GLY A 44 -0.58 -8.67 0.82
CA GLY A 44 -0.95 -8.60 2.23
C GLY A 44 0.06 -7.85 3.07
N THR A 45 0.65 -6.80 2.51
CA THR A 45 1.52 -5.87 3.24
C THR A 45 1.04 -4.44 3.07
N LEU A 46 1.32 -3.63 4.10
CA LEU A 46 1.22 -2.18 4.07
C LEU A 46 2.62 -1.64 4.35
N ASN A 47 3.20 -0.94 3.37
CA ASN A 47 4.46 -0.23 3.58
C ASN A 47 4.17 1.19 4.09
N ILE A 48 5.00 1.61 5.03
CA ILE A 48 5.04 2.97 5.58
C ILE A 48 6.39 3.56 5.20
N ILE A 49 6.37 4.68 4.48
CA ILE A 49 7.55 5.46 4.13
C ILE A 49 7.58 6.71 5.01
N THR A 50 8.71 6.92 5.70
CA THR A 50 8.94 8.12 6.53
C THR A 50 10.08 8.93 5.93
N GLU A 51 9.86 10.23 5.75
CA GLU A 51 10.91 11.17 5.39
C GLU A 51 11.77 11.47 6.63
N THR A 52 13.07 11.25 6.54
CA THR A 52 14.05 11.55 7.61
C THR A 52 14.90 12.77 7.30
N SER A 53 15.00 13.15 6.03
CA SER A 53 15.57 14.40 5.52
C SER A 53 15.09 14.65 4.10
N ALA A 54 15.41 15.80 3.50
CA ALA A 54 14.98 16.15 2.13
C ALA A 54 15.37 15.12 1.04
N THR A 55 16.33 14.23 1.32
CA THR A 55 16.72 13.12 0.43
C THR A 55 16.83 11.79 1.16
N GLY A 56 16.35 11.72 2.41
CA GLY A 56 16.48 10.56 3.28
C GLY A 56 15.11 9.97 3.59
N PHE A 57 14.96 8.67 3.40
CA PHE A 57 13.71 7.96 3.64
C PHE A 57 13.96 6.62 4.32
N THR A 58 13.02 6.18 5.14
CA THR A 58 12.97 4.83 5.69
C THR A 58 11.69 4.15 5.28
N ASP A 59 11.77 2.84 5.02
CA ASP A 59 10.61 1.99 4.80
C ASP A 59 10.38 1.05 5.99
N ARG A 60 9.11 0.80 6.27
CA ARG A 60 8.68 -0.25 7.20
C ARG A 60 7.51 -0.98 6.59
N SER A 61 7.60 -2.31 6.52
CA SER A 61 6.49 -3.17 6.13
C SER A 61 5.73 -3.67 7.36
N MET A 62 4.41 -3.75 7.25
CA MET A 62 3.55 -4.37 8.24
C MET A 62 2.62 -5.40 7.56
N PRO A 63 2.37 -6.55 8.22
CA PRO A 63 1.42 -7.51 7.68
C PRO A 63 0.01 -6.92 7.68
N THR A 64 -0.72 -7.23 6.61
CA THR A 64 -2.15 -6.97 6.47
C THR A 64 -2.80 -8.27 5.98
N GLU A 65 -3.69 -8.18 5.00
CA GLU A 65 -4.34 -9.33 4.40
C GLU A 65 -4.23 -9.32 2.88
N LYS A 66 -4.16 -10.51 2.30
CA LYS A 66 -4.09 -10.70 0.86
C LYS A 66 -5.21 -9.92 0.15
N ALA A 67 -4.87 -9.29 -0.96
CA ALA A 67 -5.72 -8.42 -1.77
C ALA A 67 -6.22 -7.12 -1.10
N ALA A 68 -5.78 -6.77 0.12
CA ALA A 68 -6.09 -5.49 0.79
C ALA A 68 -5.27 -4.32 0.21
N ARG A 69 -5.42 -4.07 -1.10
CA ARG A 69 -4.54 -3.17 -1.86
C ARG A 69 -5.07 -1.77 -2.09
N THR A 70 -6.28 -1.46 -1.61
CA THR A 70 -6.82 -0.09 -1.60
C THR A 70 -6.74 0.49 -0.20
N ILE A 71 -6.58 1.82 -0.10
CA ILE A 71 -6.30 2.51 1.16
C ILE A 71 -7.01 3.85 1.25
N ALA A 72 -7.43 4.21 2.46
CA ALA A 72 -7.80 5.58 2.83
C ALA A 72 -7.15 5.94 4.18
N VAL A 73 -6.80 7.23 4.34
CA VAL A 73 -6.26 7.79 5.59
C VAL A 73 -7.21 8.87 6.08
N ASN A 74 -7.55 8.84 7.36
CA ASN A 74 -8.19 9.96 8.03
C ASN A 74 -7.13 10.85 8.71
N PRO A 75 -6.77 12.01 8.14
CA PRO A 75 -5.70 12.86 8.68
C PRO A 75 -6.05 13.49 10.03
N ALA A 76 -7.35 13.58 10.39
CA ALA A 76 -7.74 14.10 11.71
C ALA A 76 -7.44 13.12 12.84
N THR A 77 -7.36 11.82 12.54
CA THR A 77 -7.16 10.77 13.56
C THR A 77 -5.94 9.89 13.29
N GLY A 78 -5.23 10.07 12.18
CA GLY A 78 -4.15 9.20 11.71
C GLY A 78 -4.58 7.76 11.41
N ARG A 79 -5.90 7.50 11.28
CA ARG A 79 -6.43 6.14 11.11
C ARG A 79 -6.35 5.73 9.65
N ILE A 80 -5.89 4.50 9.40
CA ILE A 80 -5.79 3.91 8.07
C ILE A 80 -6.87 2.85 7.91
N TYR A 81 -7.50 2.84 6.74
CA TYR A 81 -8.52 1.87 6.36
C TYR A 81 -8.07 1.11 5.11
N LEU A 82 -8.10 -0.22 5.18
CA LEU A 82 -7.94 -1.10 4.03
C LEU A 82 -9.18 -1.98 3.90
N ILE A 83 -9.50 -2.42 2.68
CA ILE A 83 -10.64 -3.31 2.45
C ILE A 83 -10.19 -4.55 1.67
N THR A 84 -10.72 -5.70 2.07
CA THR A 84 -10.52 -6.98 1.36
C THR A 84 -11.67 -7.94 1.64
N ALA A 85 -11.57 -9.15 1.10
CA ALA A 85 -12.43 -10.29 1.41
C ALA A 85 -11.57 -11.57 1.45
N THR A 86 -12.12 -12.68 1.98
CA THR A 86 -11.39 -13.95 2.05
C THR A 86 -11.12 -14.49 0.65
N VAL A 87 -9.85 -14.48 0.24
CA VAL A 87 -9.41 -15.03 -1.05
C VAL A 87 -9.49 -16.56 -1.01
N THR A 88 -10.32 -17.16 -1.86
CA THR A 88 -10.45 -18.62 -1.96
C THR A 88 -9.52 -19.22 -3.02
N SER A 89 -9.27 -18.47 -4.08
CA SER A 89 -8.37 -18.88 -5.17
C SER A 89 -7.92 -17.66 -5.98
N THR A 90 -6.90 -17.87 -6.82
CA THR A 90 -6.41 -16.88 -7.76
C THR A 90 -6.31 -17.49 -9.15
N THR A 91 -6.84 -16.80 -10.15
CA THR A 91 -6.65 -17.18 -11.56
C THR A 91 -5.46 -16.39 -12.13
N PRO A 92 -4.43 -17.09 -12.65
CA PRO A 92 -3.32 -16.45 -13.33
C PRO A 92 -3.78 -15.66 -14.57
N PRO A 93 -2.98 -14.69 -15.02
CA PRO A 93 -3.27 -13.97 -16.26
C PRO A 93 -3.28 -14.91 -17.47
N ALA A 94 -4.20 -14.67 -18.43
CA ALA A 94 -4.25 -15.42 -19.69
C ALA A 94 -3.09 -15.08 -20.64
N THR A 95 -2.44 -13.93 -20.45
CA THR A 95 -1.33 -13.44 -21.27
C THR A 95 -0.18 -12.93 -20.38
N PRO A 96 1.08 -12.97 -20.86
CA PRO A 96 2.20 -12.36 -20.16
C PRO A 96 1.94 -10.88 -19.85
N GLY A 97 2.18 -10.47 -18.60
CA GLY A 97 1.95 -9.09 -18.14
C GLY A 97 0.50 -8.76 -17.78
N GLY A 98 -0.45 -9.69 -17.93
CA GLY A 98 -1.84 -9.48 -17.53
C GLY A 98 -2.05 -9.45 -16.00
N ARG A 99 -3.30 -9.18 -15.59
CA ARG A 99 -3.67 -9.07 -14.17
C ARG A 99 -4.07 -10.43 -13.58
N ILE A 100 -3.67 -10.67 -12.33
CA ILE A 100 -4.21 -11.78 -11.52
C ILE A 100 -5.64 -11.42 -11.09
N HIS A 101 -6.53 -12.39 -11.17
CA HIS A 101 -7.92 -12.27 -10.70
C HIS A 101 -8.10 -13.05 -9.39
N TYR A 102 -8.58 -12.38 -8.35
CA TYR A 102 -8.90 -13.00 -7.07
C TYR A 102 -10.35 -13.48 -7.08
N GLN A 103 -10.60 -14.71 -6.64
CA GLN A 103 -11.93 -15.14 -6.22
C GLN A 103 -12.08 -14.97 -4.70
N PHE A 104 -13.24 -14.48 -4.29
CA PHE A 104 -13.55 -14.21 -2.88
C PHE A 104 -14.72 -15.05 -2.41
N ALA A 105 -14.67 -15.50 -1.16
CA ALA A 105 -15.81 -16.17 -0.53
C ALA A 105 -17.01 -15.21 -0.40
N PRO A 106 -18.25 -15.64 -0.73
CA PRO A 106 -19.44 -14.84 -0.49
C PRO A 106 -19.56 -14.39 0.97
N GLY A 107 -19.98 -13.15 1.20
CA GLY A 107 -20.21 -12.60 2.54
C GLY A 107 -18.94 -12.35 3.38
N SER A 108 -17.74 -12.38 2.78
CA SER A 108 -16.48 -12.25 3.51
C SER A 108 -15.80 -10.87 3.44
N VAL A 109 -16.50 -9.85 2.93
CA VAL A 109 -15.98 -8.48 2.88
C VAL A 109 -15.68 -7.99 4.29
N LYS A 110 -14.52 -7.37 4.46
CA LYS A 110 -14.09 -6.80 5.73
C LYS A 110 -13.27 -5.53 5.53
N LEU A 111 -13.45 -4.62 6.47
CA LEU A 111 -12.69 -3.40 6.63
C LEU A 111 -11.62 -3.64 7.70
N LEU A 112 -10.36 -3.50 7.32
CA LEU A 112 -9.22 -3.50 8.24
C LEU A 112 -8.98 -2.07 8.70
N ILE A 113 -8.87 -1.88 10.00
CA ILE A 113 -8.64 -0.56 10.61
C ILE A 113 -7.32 -0.62 11.36
N PHE A 114 -6.41 0.28 11.02
CA PHE A 114 -5.14 0.46 11.71
C PHE A 114 -5.18 1.80 12.44
N ASP A 115 -5.19 1.72 13.76
CA ASP A 115 -5.10 2.90 14.62
C ASP A 115 -3.62 3.29 14.83
N PRO A 116 -3.32 4.59 14.86
CA PRO A 116 -2.00 5.04 15.27
C PRO A 116 -1.76 4.68 16.74
N ILE A 117 -0.55 4.24 17.07
CA ILE A 117 -0.12 4.04 18.45
C ILE A 117 -0.03 5.42 19.11
N LYS A 118 -0.72 5.58 20.26
CA LYS A 118 -0.65 6.79 21.08
C LYS A 118 0.69 6.92 21.80
#